data_AF-A0A378L8N2-F1
#
_entry.id   AF-A0A378L8N2-F1
#
_cell.length_a   1.000
_cell.length_b   1.000
_cell.length_c   1.000
_cell.angle_alpha   90.00
_cell.angle_beta   90.00
_cell.angle_gamma   90.00
#
_symmetry.space_group_name_H-M   'P 1'
#
loop_
_entity.id
_entity.type
_entity.pdbx_description
1 polymer ?
#
loop_
_entity_poly.entity_id
_entity_poly.type
_entity_poly.pdbx_seq_one_letter_code
_entity_poly.pdbx_strand_id
1 'polypeptide(L)'
;MFAWIRCFLFLIIFPISNEVLAAEIKPVAQQQVQSIDPTVGSWTFSGMVKNESGDKYGYFFEMQRQGKDFHTKAALIDGETNKLVFFYEDKEKMEQSTPLDWHVGDSFIRYNPINDSWIFGVKAADKKGFNFKVDMLKQANNNETLVLRPGVRFQVLQTSQLNGHLRIDDKEQFVTGNKAWFGNLVLNDDQKDTHEINTTFCRLNDDNGFYSANLKEKDATSAAVAGWLDPLGNKVKMSQFISLKPLDNDLCMLKVGLPKLSLKLINSLKANDSSSHTVAGFSKDGRGGFCFVTQQSFLKNKATELAAHDVKLNA
;
A
#
# COMPACT_ATOMS: atom_id res chain seq x y z
N MET A 1 45.93 -72.47 -50.30
CA MET A 1 46.14 -72.56 -48.84
C MET A 1 45.71 -71.23 -48.22
N PHE A 2 44.80 -71.32 -47.25
CA PHE A 2 44.22 -70.31 -46.35
C PHE A 2 43.72 -68.99 -46.94
N ALA A 3 42.38 -68.94 -47.02
CA ALA A 3 41.55 -67.82 -47.40
C ALA A 3 41.23 -66.90 -46.21
N TRP A 4 41.14 -65.61 -46.51
CA TRP A 4 40.17 -64.59 -46.05
C TRP A 4 39.58 -64.64 -44.63
N ILE A 5 39.68 -63.50 -43.93
CA ILE A 5 38.62 -62.70 -43.25
C ILE A 5 39.35 -61.47 -42.65
N ARG A 6 39.42 -60.31 -43.33
CA ARG A 6 38.51 -59.15 -43.20
C ARG A 6 38.06 -58.84 -41.76
N CYS A 7 38.81 -57.99 -41.05
CA CYS A 7 38.28 -57.11 -40.01
C CYS A 7 38.83 -55.70 -40.22
N PHE A 8 38.07 -54.90 -40.98
CA PHE A 8 38.24 -53.45 -41.07
C PHE A 8 37.69 -52.83 -39.77
N LEU A 9 38.59 -52.38 -38.89
CA LEU A 9 38.25 -51.52 -37.77
C LEU A 9 38.28 -50.07 -38.27
N PHE A 10 37.18 -49.61 -38.86
CA PHE A 10 36.94 -48.19 -39.08
C PHE A 10 36.49 -47.57 -37.75
N LEU A 11 37.39 -46.82 -37.12
CA LEU A 11 37.08 -45.90 -36.04
C LEU A 11 36.17 -44.80 -36.58
N ILE A 12 34.86 -44.91 -36.31
CA ILE A 12 33.92 -43.81 -36.53
C ILE A 12 34.08 -42.86 -35.34
N ILE A 13 34.82 -41.78 -35.56
CA ILE A 13 34.80 -40.61 -34.69
C ILE A 13 33.49 -39.87 -35.00
N PHE A 14 32.47 -40.06 -34.17
CA PHE A 14 31.30 -39.19 -34.17
C PHE A 14 31.66 -37.89 -33.44
N PRO A 15 31.65 -36.71 -34.08
CA PRO A 15 31.56 -35.48 -33.34
C PRO A 15 30.18 -35.44 -32.70
N ILE A 16 30.13 -35.48 -31.37
CA ILE A 16 28.93 -35.11 -30.60
C ILE A 16 28.81 -33.59 -30.76
N SER A 17 28.22 -33.14 -31.87
CA SER A 17 27.63 -31.82 -31.93
C SER A 17 26.45 -31.83 -30.96
N ASN A 18 26.69 -31.33 -29.74
CA ASN A 18 25.62 -30.88 -28.86
C ASN A 18 24.96 -29.69 -29.58
N GLU A 19 23.98 -29.99 -30.43
CA GLU A 19 22.95 -29.02 -30.78
C GLU A 19 22.23 -28.68 -29.47
N VAL A 20 22.66 -27.58 -28.86
CA VAL A 20 21.83 -26.84 -27.93
C VAL A 20 20.67 -26.32 -28.77
N LEU A 21 19.61 -27.13 -28.85
CA LEU A 21 18.29 -26.63 -29.22
C LEU A 21 17.92 -25.62 -28.16
N ALA A 22 18.13 -24.34 -28.47
CA ALA A 22 17.42 -23.26 -27.81
C ALA A 22 15.94 -23.53 -28.07
N ALA A 23 15.29 -24.18 -27.10
CA ALA A 23 13.85 -24.27 -27.07
C ALA A 23 13.37 -22.82 -27.18
N GLU A 24 12.72 -22.51 -28.30
CA GLU A 24 12.08 -21.24 -28.54
C GLU A 24 11.11 -21.04 -27.37
N ILE A 25 11.54 -20.23 -26.41
CA ILE A 25 10.68 -19.79 -25.32
C ILE A 25 9.62 -18.99 -26.05
N LYS A 26 8.47 -19.63 -26.32
CA LYS A 26 7.24 -18.93 -26.67
C LYS A 26 7.21 -17.72 -25.73
N PRO A 27 7.16 -16.49 -26.25
CA PRO A 27 7.04 -15.35 -25.38
C PRO A 27 5.81 -15.64 -24.53
N VAL A 28 6.06 -15.93 -23.25
CA VAL A 28 5.01 -15.92 -22.23
C VAL A 28 4.38 -14.59 -22.49
N ALA A 29 3.15 -14.60 -23.00
CA ALA A 29 2.40 -13.40 -23.26
C ALA A 29 2.58 -12.60 -21.98
N GLN A 30 3.36 -11.51 -22.05
CA GLN A 30 3.38 -10.53 -21.01
C GLN A 30 1.90 -10.22 -20.90
N GLN A 31 1.27 -10.66 -19.81
CA GLN A 31 -0.02 -10.13 -19.44
C GLN A 31 0.28 -8.64 -19.42
N GLN A 32 -0.16 -7.94 -20.47
CA GLN A 32 -0.25 -6.50 -20.47
C GLN A 32 -1.00 -6.24 -19.17
N VAL A 33 -0.27 -5.78 -18.16
CA VAL A 33 -0.85 -5.12 -17.02
C VAL A 33 -1.55 -3.95 -17.68
N GLN A 34 -2.82 -4.14 -18.02
CA GLN A 34 -3.68 -3.06 -18.43
C GLN A 34 -3.59 -2.11 -17.25
N SER A 35 -2.79 -1.07 -17.42
CA SER A 35 -2.70 0.07 -16.54
C SER A 35 -4.07 0.73 -16.62
N ILE A 36 -5.03 0.18 -15.90
CA ILE A 36 -6.27 0.86 -15.59
C ILE A 36 -5.84 1.82 -14.50
N ASP A 37 -5.41 3.02 -14.90
CA ASP A 37 -5.27 4.18 -14.02
C ASP A 37 -6.64 4.44 -13.40
N PRO A 38 -6.90 3.99 -12.16
CA PRO A 38 -8.24 4.03 -11.65
C PRO A 38 -8.57 5.48 -11.32
N THR A 39 -9.72 5.92 -11.81
CA THR A 39 -10.29 7.25 -11.59
C THR A 39 -10.78 7.43 -10.16
N VAL A 40 -11.09 6.34 -9.45
CA VAL A 40 -11.56 6.39 -8.05
C VAL A 40 -10.79 5.38 -7.20
N GLY A 41 -10.14 5.85 -6.15
CA GLY A 41 -9.37 4.98 -5.27
C GLY A 41 -8.46 5.71 -4.28
N SER A 42 -7.70 4.93 -3.52
CA SER A 42 -6.68 5.45 -2.62
C SER A 42 -5.43 4.58 -2.58
N TRP A 43 -4.28 5.23 -2.43
CA TRP A 43 -2.95 4.64 -2.29
C TRP A 43 -2.39 5.06 -0.95
N THR A 44 -2.16 4.07 -0.09
CA THR A 44 -1.73 4.29 1.28
C THR A 44 -0.42 3.56 1.53
N PHE A 45 0.56 4.27 2.07
CA PHE A 45 1.80 3.73 2.61
C PHE A 45 1.83 4.01 4.11
N SER A 46 2.16 3.01 4.92
CA SER A 46 2.25 3.16 6.37
C SER A 46 3.33 2.27 6.95
N GLY A 47 4.11 2.77 7.89
CA GLY A 47 5.17 1.97 8.47
C GLY A 47 6.01 2.69 9.49
N MET A 48 7.18 2.12 9.74
CA MET A 48 8.20 2.68 10.61
C MET A 48 9.52 2.77 9.85
N VAL A 49 10.26 3.84 10.10
CA VAL A 49 11.63 4.05 9.61
C VAL A 49 12.56 4.34 10.77
N LYS A 50 13.85 4.09 10.58
CA LYS A 50 14.92 4.44 11.52
C LYS A 50 16.00 5.25 10.82
N ASN A 51 16.50 6.28 11.50
CA ASN A 51 17.66 7.03 11.03
C ASN A 51 18.98 6.34 11.41
N GLU A 52 20.09 6.93 10.98
CA GLU A 52 21.45 6.43 11.27
C GLU A 52 21.82 6.46 12.75
N SER A 53 21.16 7.30 13.55
CA SER A 53 21.34 7.39 15.01
C SER A 53 20.49 6.36 15.78
N GLY A 54 19.58 5.66 15.09
CA GLY A 54 18.66 4.70 15.68
C GLY A 54 17.30 5.27 16.08
N ASP A 55 17.08 6.57 15.90
CA ASP A 55 15.79 7.22 16.18
C ASP A 55 14.73 6.63 15.26
N LYS A 56 13.57 6.31 15.84
CA LYS A 56 12.48 5.65 15.14
C LYS A 56 11.38 6.67 14.84
N TYR A 57 10.84 6.60 13.63
CA TYR A 57 9.67 7.40 13.24
C TYR A 57 8.57 6.50 12.68
N GLY A 58 7.34 6.80 13.05
CA GLY A 58 6.14 6.24 12.44
C GLY A 58 5.66 7.19 11.36
N TYR A 59 5.23 6.66 10.22
CA TYR A 59 4.77 7.50 9.13
C TYR A 59 3.54 6.90 8.45
N PHE A 60 2.75 7.78 7.84
CA PHE A 60 1.85 7.38 6.77
C PHE A 60 1.87 8.42 5.64
N PHE A 61 1.53 7.95 4.46
CA PHE A 61 1.25 8.75 3.28
C PHE A 61 0.01 8.18 2.61
N GLU A 62 -0.95 9.03 2.30
CA GLU A 62 -2.17 8.68 1.62
C GLU A 62 -2.41 9.64 0.46
N MET A 63 -2.73 9.08 -0.70
CA MET A 63 -3.25 9.80 -1.85
C MET A 63 -4.59 9.20 -2.21
N GLN A 64 -5.65 10.00 -2.17
CA GLN A 64 -7.00 9.63 -2.60
C GLN A 64 -7.33 10.36 -3.90
N ARG A 65 -8.00 9.66 -4.82
CA ARG A 65 -8.49 10.20 -6.09
C ARG A 65 -10.00 9.94 -6.23
N GLN A 66 -10.72 10.96 -6.67
CA GLN A 66 -12.12 10.90 -7.10
C GLN A 66 -12.26 11.68 -8.42
N GLY A 67 -12.14 10.97 -9.54
CA GLY A 67 -12.09 11.55 -10.87
C GLY A 67 -10.88 12.48 -11.04
N LYS A 68 -11.15 13.79 -11.02
CA LYS A 68 -10.14 14.85 -11.11
C LYS A 68 -9.75 15.44 -9.75
N ASP A 69 -10.51 15.11 -8.70
CA ASP A 69 -10.26 15.61 -7.36
C ASP A 69 -9.28 14.69 -6.66
N PHE A 70 -8.18 15.26 -6.17
CA PHE A 70 -7.17 14.55 -5.41
C PHE A 70 -7.07 15.13 -4.01
N HIS A 71 -6.84 14.25 -3.04
CA HIS A 71 -6.67 14.61 -1.64
C HIS A 71 -5.50 13.81 -1.08
N THR A 72 -4.52 14.51 -0.52
CA THR A 72 -3.36 13.88 0.09
C THR A 72 -3.31 14.15 1.59
N LYS A 73 -2.84 13.16 2.35
CA LYS A 73 -2.50 13.30 3.77
C LYS A 73 -1.19 12.58 4.05
N ALA A 74 -0.33 13.19 4.86
CA ALA A 74 0.90 12.57 5.30
C ALA A 74 1.28 13.03 6.71
N ALA A 75 1.93 12.14 7.46
CA ALA A 75 2.47 12.50 8.75
C ALA A 75 3.74 11.74 9.09
N LEU A 76 4.54 12.36 9.96
CA LEU A 76 5.68 11.77 10.63
C LEU A 76 5.51 11.94 12.14
N ILE A 77 5.66 10.86 12.89
CA ILE A 77 5.44 10.80 14.34
C ILE A 77 6.69 10.23 14.98
N ASP A 78 7.17 10.88 16.03
CA ASP A 78 8.35 10.46 16.77
C ASP A 78 8.08 9.17 17.55
N GLY A 79 8.95 8.17 17.41
CA GLY A 79 8.74 6.83 17.96
C GLY A 79 8.96 6.70 19.47
N GLU A 80 9.66 7.65 20.08
CA GLU A 80 9.93 7.66 21.51
C GLU A 80 8.86 8.48 22.26
N THR A 81 8.60 9.69 21.79
CA THR A 81 7.71 10.66 22.43
C THR A 81 6.27 10.59 21.92
N ASN A 82 6.04 9.92 20.78
CA ASN A 82 4.75 9.84 20.09
C ASN A 82 4.20 11.22 19.67
N LYS A 83 5.06 12.23 19.63
CA LYS A 83 4.71 13.58 19.19
C LYS A 83 4.63 13.63 17.68
N LEU A 84 3.66 14.39 17.18
CA LEU A 84 3.58 14.73 15.77
C LEU A 84 4.76 15.63 15.40
N VAL A 85 5.57 15.17 14.46
CA VAL A 85 6.77 15.85 14.00
C VAL A 85 6.48 16.65 12.73
N PHE A 86 5.69 16.06 11.84
CA PHE A 86 5.30 16.67 10.58
C PHE A 86 3.89 16.19 10.22
N PHE A 87 3.08 17.10 9.68
CA PHE A 87 1.77 16.80 9.13
C PHE A 87 1.55 17.65 7.89
N TYR A 88 0.99 17.03 6.86
CA TYR A 88 0.63 17.69 5.62
C TYR A 88 -0.70 17.16 5.13
N GLU A 89 -1.55 18.06 4.66
CA GLU A 89 -2.81 17.74 4.02
C GLU A 89 -3.08 18.78 2.94
N ASP A 90 -3.47 18.33 1.75
CA ASP A 90 -3.79 19.22 0.65
C ASP A 90 -4.77 18.59 -0.33
N LYS A 91 -5.45 19.41 -1.12
CA LYS A 91 -6.43 18.99 -2.12
C LYS A 91 -6.22 19.78 -3.41
N GLU A 92 -6.19 19.05 -4.51
CA GLU A 92 -5.98 19.66 -5.82
C GLU A 92 -6.89 19.00 -6.86
N LYS A 93 -7.29 19.79 -7.85
CA LYS A 93 -8.03 19.29 -9.01
C LYS A 93 -7.10 19.24 -10.22
N MET A 94 -6.84 18.04 -10.73
CA MET A 94 -5.96 17.81 -11.88
C MET A 94 -6.78 17.48 -13.13
N GLU A 95 -6.72 18.35 -14.13
CA GLU A 95 -7.45 18.16 -15.40
C GLU A 95 -6.85 17.04 -16.27
N GLN A 96 -5.53 16.87 -16.20
CA GLN A 96 -4.77 15.80 -16.82
C GLN A 96 -3.83 15.20 -15.78
N SER A 97 -3.93 13.90 -15.53
CA SER A 97 -3.06 13.19 -14.61
C SER A 97 -2.22 12.19 -15.39
N THR A 98 -0.91 12.20 -15.19
CA THR A 98 -0.05 11.10 -15.62
C THR A 98 -0.41 9.87 -14.79
N PRO A 99 -0.63 8.69 -15.39
CA PRO A 99 -0.92 7.47 -14.65
C PRO A 99 0.13 7.20 -13.56
N LEU A 100 -0.32 7.19 -12.30
CA LEU A 100 0.51 6.90 -11.12
C LEU A 100 1.77 7.77 -10.97
N ASP A 101 1.76 9.00 -11.50
CA ASP A 101 2.76 10.06 -11.25
C ASP A 101 2.00 11.36 -10.96
N TRP A 102 1.70 11.57 -9.68
CA TRP A 102 0.82 12.64 -9.22
C TRP A 102 1.52 13.55 -8.24
N HIS A 103 1.16 14.82 -8.33
CA HIS A 103 1.60 15.88 -7.45
C HIS A 103 0.36 16.62 -6.94
N VAL A 104 0.27 16.80 -5.63
CA VAL A 104 -0.85 17.52 -4.97
C VAL A 104 -0.22 18.48 -3.98
N GLY A 105 -0.13 19.75 -4.39
CA GLY A 105 0.71 20.74 -3.71
C GLY A 105 2.15 20.27 -3.57
N ASP A 106 2.64 20.21 -2.33
CA ASP A 106 4.00 19.76 -1.98
C ASP A 106 4.13 18.22 -1.86
N SER A 107 3.04 17.47 -2.03
CA SER A 107 3.06 16.01 -1.98
C SER A 107 3.22 15.38 -3.37
N PHE A 108 3.79 14.18 -3.43
CA PHE A 108 3.95 13.45 -4.68
C PHE A 108 3.92 11.93 -4.47
N ILE A 109 3.52 11.22 -5.52
CA ILE A 109 3.59 9.76 -5.63
C ILE A 109 3.92 9.38 -7.06
N ARG A 110 4.87 8.45 -7.23
CA ARG A 110 5.32 7.95 -8.52
C ARG A 110 5.53 6.45 -8.48
N TYR A 111 4.94 5.73 -9.41
CA TYR A 111 5.24 4.32 -9.67
C TYR A 111 6.32 4.17 -10.75
N ASN A 112 7.29 3.30 -10.51
CA ASN A 112 8.28 2.90 -11.49
C ASN A 112 8.07 1.42 -11.88
N PRO A 113 7.55 1.14 -13.09
CA PRO A 113 7.27 -0.22 -13.51
C PRO A 113 8.53 -1.04 -13.84
N ILE A 114 9.68 -0.41 -14.07
CA ILE A 114 10.92 -1.11 -14.46
C ILE A 114 11.45 -1.97 -13.32
N ASN A 115 11.38 -1.45 -12.10
CA ASN A 115 11.90 -2.09 -10.90
C ASN A 115 10.83 -2.35 -9.84
N ASP A 116 9.55 -2.22 -10.22
CA ASP A 116 8.39 -2.38 -9.35
C ASP A 116 8.60 -1.65 -8.01
N SER A 117 8.79 -0.34 -8.09
CA SER A 117 9.03 0.51 -6.92
C SER A 117 8.11 1.73 -6.91
N TRP A 118 7.84 2.23 -5.71
CA TRP A 118 7.13 3.47 -5.51
C TRP A 118 8.05 4.50 -4.90
N ILE A 119 7.94 5.74 -5.34
CA ILE A 119 8.55 6.92 -4.73
C ILE A 119 7.42 7.82 -4.27
N PHE A 120 7.40 8.20 -3.01
CA PHE A 120 6.34 9.05 -2.45
C PHE A 120 6.88 9.92 -1.34
N GLY A 121 6.19 11.02 -1.07
CA GLY A 121 6.63 11.92 -0.03
C GLY A 121 5.95 13.27 -0.05
N VAL A 122 6.44 14.14 0.82
CA VAL A 122 6.08 15.54 0.90
C VAL A 122 7.35 16.36 1.06
N LYS A 123 7.45 17.44 0.29
CA LYS A 123 8.53 18.40 0.41
C LYS A 123 7.96 19.80 0.55
N ALA A 124 7.67 20.18 1.79
CA ALA A 124 7.10 21.48 2.10
C ALA A 124 8.04 22.63 1.69
N ALA A 125 7.49 23.84 1.58
CA ALA A 125 8.25 25.05 1.22
C ALA A 125 9.46 25.33 2.13
N ASP A 126 9.36 25.00 3.43
CA ASP A 126 10.45 25.08 4.41
C ASP A 126 11.44 23.91 4.34
N LYS A 127 11.31 23.08 3.30
CA LYS A 127 12.04 21.84 3.03
C LYS A 127 11.76 20.72 4.03
N LYS A 128 10.80 20.87 4.95
CA LYS A 128 10.42 19.79 5.86
C LYS A 128 9.60 18.72 5.13
N GLY A 129 9.64 17.51 5.67
CA GLY A 129 8.88 16.37 5.17
C GLY A 129 9.78 15.15 4.96
N PHE A 130 9.42 14.33 4.00
CA PHE A 130 10.12 13.10 3.69
C PHE A 130 9.98 12.72 2.22
N ASN A 131 10.96 11.99 1.71
CA ASN A 131 10.96 11.38 0.38
C ASN A 131 11.43 9.94 0.53
N PHE A 132 10.52 9.01 0.30
CA PHE A 132 10.77 7.58 0.44
C PHE A 132 10.64 6.86 -0.89
N LYS A 133 11.52 5.89 -1.07
CA LYS A 133 11.42 4.86 -2.09
C LYS A 133 11.15 3.52 -1.42
N VAL A 134 10.21 2.75 -1.95
CA VAL A 134 9.93 1.38 -1.54
C VAL A 134 10.01 0.43 -2.71
N ASP A 135 10.70 -0.69 -2.52
CA ASP A 135 10.78 -1.76 -3.52
C ASP A 135 9.74 -2.85 -3.24
N MET A 136 9.04 -3.31 -4.27
CA MET A 136 7.91 -4.26 -4.16
C MET A 136 8.29 -5.71 -4.56
N LEU A 137 9.45 -5.89 -5.20
CA LEU A 137 9.92 -7.11 -5.89
C LEU A 137 10.04 -8.41 -5.06
N LYS A 138 9.78 -8.42 -3.74
CA LYS A 138 9.89 -9.65 -2.92
C LYS A 138 8.59 -10.44 -2.75
N GLN A 139 7.47 -10.04 -3.35
CA GLN A 139 6.15 -10.61 -3.04
C GLN A 139 5.53 -11.48 -4.16
N ALA A 140 6.33 -12.24 -4.91
CA ALA A 140 5.87 -13.03 -6.06
C ALA A 140 4.68 -14.00 -5.82
N ASN A 141 4.26 -14.24 -4.57
CA ASN A 141 3.16 -15.15 -4.23
C ASN A 141 2.00 -14.54 -3.42
N ASN A 142 2.00 -13.23 -3.11
CA ASN A 142 1.05 -12.66 -2.13
C ASN A 142 0.30 -11.39 -2.57
N ASN A 143 0.33 -11.00 -3.85
CA ASN A 143 -0.50 -9.91 -4.38
C ASN A 143 -1.97 -10.32 -4.48
N GLU A 144 -2.61 -10.56 -3.34
CA GLU A 144 -4.01 -10.91 -3.24
C GLU A 144 -4.84 -9.64 -3.42
N THR A 145 -5.58 -9.57 -4.53
CA THR A 145 -6.63 -8.56 -4.68
C THR A 145 -7.87 -9.07 -3.95
N LEU A 146 -8.19 -8.43 -2.84
CA LEU A 146 -9.34 -8.76 -2.02
C LEU A 146 -10.56 -8.01 -2.53
N VAL A 147 -11.69 -8.70 -2.62
CA VAL A 147 -12.96 -8.08 -3.03
C VAL A 147 -13.76 -7.79 -1.77
N LEU A 148 -13.97 -6.51 -1.47
CA LEU A 148 -14.83 -6.09 -0.36
C LEU A 148 -16.30 -6.24 -0.73
N ARG A 149 -16.65 -5.81 -1.95
CA ARG A 149 -17.94 -6.03 -2.60
C ARG A 149 -17.77 -5.90 -4.12
N PRO A 150 -18.76 -6.28 -4.94
CA PRO A 150 -18.67 -6.07 -6.38
C PRO A 150 -18.33 -4.61 -6.72
N GLY A 151 -17.23 -4.41 -7.44
CA GLY A 151 -16.73 -3.09 -7.83
C GLY A 151 -15.89 -2.34 -6.80
N VAL A 152 -15.65 -2.90 -5.60
CA VAL A 152 -14.73 -2.35 -4.60
C VAL A 152 -13.65 -3.39 -4.28
N ARG A 153 -12.42 -3.09 -4.71
CA ARG A 153 -11.26 -3.98 -4.58
C ARG A 153 -10.22 -3.35 -3.68
N PHE A 154 -9.59 -4.19 -2.86
CA PHE A 154 -8.51 -3.79 -1.97
C PHE A 154 -7.31 -4.70 -2.18
N GLN A 155 -6.21 -4.12 -2.65
CA GLN A 155 -4.92 -4.78 -2.73
C GLN A 155 -4.08 -4.33 -1.54
N VAL A 156 -3.38 -5.28 -0.92
CA VAL A 156 -2.54 -4.99 0.24
C VAL A 156 -1.34 -5.92 0.26
N LEU A 157 -0.19 -5.35 0.60
CA LEU A 157 1.07 -6.08 0.66
C LEU A 157 2.06 -5.39 1.63
N GLN A 158 3.09 -6.13 2.04
CA GLN A 158 4.22 -5.57 2.76
C GLN A 158 5.39 -5.28 1.82
N THR A 159 5.84 -4.03 1.78
CA THR A 159 7.01 -3.65 0.99
C THR A 159 8.27 -4.34 1.52
N SER A 160 9.26 -4.53 0.65
CA SER A 160 10.48 -5.21 1.01
C SER A 160 11.40 -4.32 1.85
N GLN A 161 12.00 -3.34 1.19
CA GLN A 161 12.87 -2.34 1.77
C GLN A 161 12.31 -0.96 1.46
N LEU A 162 12.39 -0.10 2.46
CA LEU A 162 12.17 1.34 2.34
C LEU A 162 13.51 2.03 2.59
N ASN A 163 13.85 2.98 1.74
CA ASN A 163 14.95 3.91 1.98
C ASN A 163 14.50 5.31 1.57
N GLY A 164 15.19 6.32 2.11
CA GLY A 164 14.94 7.69 1.72
C GLY A 164 15.43 8.67 2.75
N HIS A 165 14.88 9.86 2.71
CA HIS A 165 15.35 10.98 3.51
C HIS A 165 14.17 11.61 4.24
N LEU A 166 14.39 12.01 5.48
CA LEU A 166 13.51 12.91 6.21
C LEU A 166 14.22 14.22 6.50
N ARG A 167 13.45 15.29 6.62
CA ARG A 167 13.90 16.59 7.04
C ARG A 167 12.87 17.18 8.00
N ILE A 168 13.20 17.19 9.28
CA ILE A 168 12.31 17.66 10.35
C ILE A 168 12.63 19.10 10.73
N ASP A 169 13.89 19.49 10.60
CA ASP A 169 14.42 20.83 10.81
C ASP A 169 15.42 21.14 9.68
N ASP A 170 16.53 21.81 9.96
CA ASP A 170 17.59 22.05 8.98
C ASP A 170 18.50 20.85 8.73
N LYS A 171 18.26 19.73 9.44
CA LYS A 171 19.01 18.49 9.27
C LYS A 171 18.23 17.50 8.41
N GLU A 172 18.82 17.15 7.28
CA GLU A 172 18.42 16.00 6.49
C GLU A 172 19.02 14.73 7.12
N GLN A 173 18.23 13.66 7.17
CA GLN A 173 18.65 12.38 7.72
C GLN A 173 18.27 11.27 6.76
N PHE A 174 19.22 10.38 6.46
CA PHE A 174 18.91 9.14 5.76
C PHE A 174 18.19 8.19 6.70
N VAL A 175 17.16 7.54 6.18
CA VAL A 175 16.36 6.57 6.93
C VAL A 175 16.15 5.29 6.15
N THR A 176 16.00 4.21 6.89
CA THR A 176 15.64 2.91 6.34
C THR A 176 14.46 2.31 7.08
N GLY A 177 13.70 1.53 6.34
CA GLY A 177 12.59 0.74 6.86
C GLY A 177 12.47 -0.56 6.08
N ASN A 178 11.57 -1.39 6.53
CA ASN A 178 11.22 -2.66 5.90
C ASN A 178 9.76 -2.97 6.23
N LYS A 179 9.12 -3.90 5.52
CA LYS A 179 7.77 -4.38 5.86
C LYS A 179 6.76 -3.24 6.06
N ALA A 180 6.89 -2.16 5.29
CA ALA A 180 5.87 -1.12 5.32
C ALA A 180 4.62 -1.67 4.66
N TRP A 181 3.46 -1.23 5.09
CA TRP A 181 2.22 -1.57 4.43
C TRP A 181 2.03 -0.69 3.20
N PHE A 182 1.68 -1.32 2.08
CA PHE A 182 1.06 -0.68 0.94
C PHE A 182 -0.37 -1.18 0.83
N GLY A 183 -1.32 -0.24 0.76
CA GLY A 183 -2.72 -0.49 0.47
C GLY A 183 -3.14 0.28 -0.77
N ASN A 184 -3.87 -0.39 -1.65
CA ASN A 184 -4.45 0.20 -2.84
C ASN A 184 -5.93 -0.20 -2.91
N LEU A 185 -6.80 0.78 -2.68
CA LEU A 185 -8.23 0.65 -2.76
C LEU A 185 -8.71 1.19 -4.10
N VAL A 186 -9.42 0.38 -4.87
CA VAL A 186 -9.90 0.74 -6.21
C VAL A 186 -11.40 0.51 -6.29
N LEU A 187 -12.12 1.54 -6.73
CA LEU A 187 -13.55 1.50 -6.96
C LEU A 187 -13.81 1.62 -8.47
N ASN A 188 -14.78 0.85 -8.96
CA ASN A 188 -15.24 0.99 -10.33
C ASN A 188 -16.09 2.26 -10.49
N ASP A 189 -16.14 2.81 -11.70
CA ASP A 189 -16.90 4.04 -11.97
C ASP A 189 -18.42 3.89 -11.87
N ASP A 190 -18.94 2.66 -11.85
CA ASP A 190 -20.35 2.32 -11.85
C ASP A 190 -20.97 2.20 -10.45
N GLN A 191 -20.21 2.52 -9.39
CA GLN A 191 -20.73 2.49 -8.03
C GLN A 191 -21.90 3.48 -7.86
N LYS A 192 -23.03 2.96 -7.37
CA LYS A 192 -24.30 3.70 -7.26
C LYS A 192 -24.45 4.46 -5.96
N ASP A 193 -23.72 4.05 -4.94
CA ASP A 193 -23.83 4.54 -3.57
C ASP A 193 -22.51 5.16 -3.13
N THR A 194 -22.58 6.02 -2.10
CA THR A 194 -21.38 6.51 -1.42
C THR A 194 -20.84 5.40 -0.53
N HIS A 195 -19.53 5.17 -0.58
CA HIS A 195 -18.87 4.13 0.22
C HIS A 195 -18.00 4.76 1.30
N GLU A 196 -18.27 4.40 2.56
CA GLU A 196 -17.39 4.68 3.69
C GLU A 196 -16.57 3.44 4.01
N ILE A 197 -15.25 3.56 3.85
CA ILE A 197 -14.33 2.44 3.97
C ILE A 197 -13.30 2.78 5.05
N ASN A 198 -13.25 1.95 6.08
CA ASN A 198 -12.26 2.06 7.13
C ASN A 198 -11.12 1.11 6.80
N THR A 199 -9.89 1.63 6.77
CA THR A 199 -8.69 0.81 6.62
C THR A 199 -7.81 0.96 7.85
N THR A 200 -7.07 -0.09 8.16
CA THR A 200 -6.13 -0.13 9.27
C THR A 200 -4.88 -0.84 8.82
N PHE A 201 -3.73 -0.27 9.16
CA PHE A 201 -2.42 -0.84 8.94
C PHE A 201 -1.64 -0.72 10.24
N CYS A 202 -1.20 -1.86 10.78
CA CYS A 202 -0.45 -1.89 12.02
C CYS A 202 0.83 -2.70 11.81
N ARG A 203 1.94 -2.16 12.31
CA ARG A 203 3.20 -2.87 12.45
C ARG A 203 3.59 -2.90 13.92
N LEU A 204 3.73 -4.09 14.47
CA LEU A 204 4.04 -4.36 15.87
C LEU A 204 5.57 -4.40 16.08
N ASN A 205 6.05 -4.22 17.32
CA ASN A 205 7.49 -4.20 17.62
C ASN A 205 8.22 -5.50 17.35
N ASP A 206 7.52 -6.63 17.38
CA ASP A 206 8.06 -7.96 17.12
C ASP A 206 8.07 -8.29 15.63
N ASP A 207 7.92 -7.27 14.77
CA ASP A 207 7.86 -7.40 13.31
C ASP A 207 6.62 -8.14 12.78
N ASN A 208 5.68 -8.52 13.65
CA ASN A 208 4.33 -8.87 13.21
C ASN A 208 3.63 -7.62 12.65
N GLY A 209 2.66 -7.83 11.79
CA GLY A 209 1.78 -6.76 11.34
C GLY A 209 0.42 -7.30 10.95
N PHE A 210 -0.54 -6.41 10.89
CA PHE A 210 -1.85 -6.74 10.34
C PHE A 210 -2.44 -5.55 9.58
N TYR A 211 -3.38 -5.88 8.71
CA TYR A 211 -4.23 -4.92 8.04
C TYR A 211 -5.70 -5.32 8.20
N SER A 212 -6.58 -4.36 7.99
CA SER A 212 -7.99 -4.63 7.73
C SER A 212 -8.59 -3.54 6.85
N ALA A 213 -9.61 -3.91 6.08
CA ALA A 213 -10.49 -2.97 5.40
C ALA A 213 -11.94 -3.42 5.64
N ASN A 214 -12.83 -2.49 5.97
CA ASN A 214 -14.25 -2.79 6.16
C ASN A 214 -15.13 -1.64 5.67
N LEU A 215 -16.25 -1.97 5.02
CA LEU A 215 -17.27 -0.99 4.69
C LEU A 215 -18.14 -0.69 5.93
N LYS A 216 -18.61 0.54 6.06
CA LYS A 216 -19.49 1.01 7.15
C LYS A 216 -20.96 1.11 6.73
N GLU A 217 -21.44 0.11 6.01
CA GLU A 217 -22.82 0.07 5.52
C GLU A 217 -23.67 -0.94 6.31
N LYS A 218 -24.99 -0.75 6.38
CA LYS A 218 -25.89 -1.57 7.20
C LYS A 218 -25.97 -3.03 6.72
N ASP A 219 -25.75 -3.26 5.43
CA ASP A 219 -25.74 -4.56 4.76
C ASP A 219 -24.32 -5.14 4.59
N ALA A 220 -23.27 -4.40 4.98
CA ALA A 220 -21.86 -4.73 4.74
C ALA A 220 -21.22 -5.67 5.77
N THR A 221 -21.98 -6.47 6.52
CA THR A 221 -21.39 -7.43 7.46
C THR A 221 -20.48 -8.46 6.78
N SER A 222 -20.64 -8.67 5.46
CA SER A 222 -19.78 -9.49 4.60
C SER A 222 -18.65 -8.71 3.89
N ALA A 223 -18.66 -7.37 3.94
CA ALA A 223 -17.70 -6.53 3.22
C ALA A 223 -16.55 -6.07 4.13
N ALA A 224 -15.87 -7.05 4.73
CA ALA A 224 -14.71 -6.85 5.57
C ALA A 224 -13.62 -7.87 5.26
N VAL A 225 -12.39 -7.40 5.10
CA VAL A 225 -11.21 -8.24 4.92
C VAL A 225 -10.14 -7.86 5.92
N ALA A 226 -9.34 -8.84 6.35
CA ALA A 226 -8.19 -8.61 7.20
C ALA A 226 -7.13 -9.68 6.96
N GLY A 227 -5.90 -9.35 7.30
CA GLY A 227 -4.80 -10.28 7.24
C GLY A 227 -3.75 -9.94 8.28
N TRP A 228 -3.10 -10.99 8.78
CA TRP A 228 -1.99 -10.88 9.72
C TRP A 228 -0.77 -11.55 9.11
N LEU A 229 0.38 -10.88 9.20
CA LEU A 229 1.67 -11.40 8.78
C LEU A 229 2.58 -11.53 10.00
N ASP A 230 3.20 -12.70 10.12
CA ASP A 230 4.23 -12.95 11.12
C ASP A 230 5.55 -12.25 10.75
N PRO A 231 6.59 -12.30 11.60
CA PRO A 231 7.87 -11.65 11.32
C PRO A 231 8.62 -12.21 10.10
N LEU A 232 8.22 -13.37 9.59
CA LEU A 232 8.78 -13.98 8.38
C LEU A 232 7.93 -13.66 7.13
N GLY A 233 6.79 -12.97 7.30
CA GLY A 233 5.86 -12.64 6.23
C GLY A 233 4.84 -13.75 5.93
N ASN A 234 4.70 -14.75 6.81
CA ASN A 234 3.70 -15.81 6.65
C ASN A 234 2.33 -15.33 7.11
N LYS A 235 1.27 -15.77 6.41
CA LYS A 235 -0.12 -15.48 6.79
C LYS A 235 -0.48 -16.20 8.09
N VAL A 236 -1.01 -15.45 9.04
CA VAL A 236 -1.56 -15.96 10.30
C VAL A 236 -3.07 -15.74 10.31
N LYS A 237 -3.80 -16.69 10.88
CA LYS A 237 -5.26 -16.59 11.02
C LYS A 237 -5.62 -15.38 11.89
N MET A 238 -6.51 -14.53 11.38
CA MET A 238 -6.96 -13.32 12.06
C MET A 238 -8.50 -13.16 11.98
N SER A 239 -9.08 -12.52 12.98
CA SER A 239 -10.44 -11.99 12.96
C SER A 239 -10.54 -10.86 11.94
N GLN A 240 -11.49 -10.95 11.01
CA GLN A 240 -11.84 -9.87 10.07
C GLN A 240 -12.40 -8.62 10.77
N PHE A 241 -12.91 -8.80 12.00
CA PHE A 241 -13.48 -7.70 12.77
C PHE A 241 -12.43 -7.15 13.72
N ILE A 242 -12.09 -5.88 13.49
CA ILE A 242 -11.33 -5.05 14.41
C ILE A 242 -12.26 -4.02 15.04
N SER A 243 -11.99 -3.67 16.30
CA SER A 243 -12.72 -2.59 16.97
C SER A 243 -11.76 -1.46 17.31
N LEU A 244 -12.15 -0.23 16.99
CA LEU A 244 -11.50 0.99 17.44
C LEU A 244 -12.49 1.73 18.33
N LYS A 245 -12.09 1.98 19.59
CA LYS A 245 -12.89 2.74 20.55
C LYS A 245 -12.09 3.93 21.04
N PRO A 246 -12.56 5.16 20.85
CA PRO A 246 -11.95 6.33 21.49
C PRO A 246 -11.91 6.15 23.01
N LEU A 247 -10.87 6.69 23.63
CA LEU A 247 -10.68 6.80 25.07
C LEU A 247 -10.33 8.28 25.39
N ASP A 248 -10.21 8.59 26.69
CA ASP A 248 -9.78 9.91 27.15
C ASP A 248 -8.29 10.18 26.80
N ASN A 249 -7.89 11.45 26.87
CA ASN A 249 -6.50 11.91 26.67
C ASN A 249 -5.88 11.47 25.34
N ASP A 250 -6.65 11.60 24.26
CA ASP A 250 -6.22 11.36 22.88
C ASP A 250 -5.82 9.90 22.63
N LEU A 251 -6.32 8.98 23.45
CA LEU A 251 -6.09 7.56 23.31
C LEU A 251 -7.20 6.89 22.50
N CYS A 252 -6.87 5.80 21.82
CA CYS A 252 -7.80 4.91 21.16
C CYS A 252 -7.45 3.47 21.53
N MET A 253 -8.46 2.68 21.88
CA MET A 253 -8.33 1.25 22.09
C MET A 253 -8.61 0.51 20.79
N LEU A 254 -7.57 -0.05 20.18
CA LEU A 254 -7.68 -0.98 19.05
C LEU A 254 -7.70 -2.41 19.61
N LYS A 255 -8.70 -3.21 19.22
CA LYS A 255 -8.77 -4.64 19.57
C LYS A 255 -8.96 -5.55 18.36
N VAL A 256 -8.29 -6.69 18.41
CA VAL A 256 -8.46 -7.82 17.49
C VAL A 256 -8.88 -9.03 18.32
N GLY A 257 -9.95 -9.72 17.89
CA GLY A 257 -10.47 -10.89 18.61
C GLY A 257 -9.56 -12.12 18.52
N LEU A 258 -8.90 -12.31 17.36
CA LEU A 258 -7.97 -13.40 17.09
C LEU A 258 -6.91 -12.92 16.07
N PRO A 259 -5.60 -13.13 16.29
CA PRO A 259 -5.03 -13.38 17.61
C PRO A 259 -5.47 -12.27 18.58
N LYS A 260 -5.66 -12.63 19.86
CA LYS A 260 -6.17 -11.68 20.84
C LYS A 260 -5.15 -10.55 21.03
N LEU A 261 -5.52 -9.35 20.57
CA LEU A 261 -4.69 -8.16 20.67
C LEU A 261 -5.52 -7.01 21.23
N SER A 262 -4.89 -6.21 22.09
CA SER A 262 -5.43 -4.93 22.55
C SER A 262 -4.29 -3.93 22.61
N LEU A 263 -4.41 -2.85 21.83
CA LEU A 263 -3.44 -1.77 21.74
C LEU A 263 -4.11 -0.47 22.19
N LYS A 264 -3.54 0.19 23.19
CA LYS A 264 -3.81 1.61 23.45
C LYS A 264 -2.93 2.44 22.53
N LEU A 265 -3.52 2.95 21.47
CA LEU A 265 -2.88 3.86 20.51
C LEU A 265 -3.02 5.29 21.03
N ILE A 266 -1.96 6.08 20.92
CA ILE A 266 -2.06 7.54 21.07
C ILE A 266 -2.39 8.09 19.69
N ASN A 267 -3.43 8.90 19.58
CA ASN A 267 -3.79 9.59 18.35
C ASN A 267 -3.01 10.91 18.26
N SER A 268 -1.84 10.85 17.61
CA SER A 268 -0.97 12.02 17.44
C SER A 268 -1.54 13.07 16.46
N LEU A 269 -2.66 12.79 15.77
CA LEU A 269 -3.26 13.67 14.76
C LEU A 269 -4.40 14.55 15.29
N LYS A 270 -4.92 14.32 16.50
CA LYS A 270 -6.18 14.90 16.95
C LYS A 270 -6.24 16.44 16.90
N ALA A 271 -5.11 17.12 17.15
CA ALA A 271 -5.05 18.57 17.09
C ALA A 271 -5.14 19.13 15.67
N ASN A 272 -4.73 18.35 14.67
CA ASN A 272 -4.57 18.78 13.28
C ASN A 272 -5.64 18.21 12.34
N ASP A 273 -6.28 17.10 12.70
CA ASP A 273 -7.43 16.52 11.98
C ASP A 273 -8.64 16.47 12.92
N SER A 274 -9.35 17.59 13.00
CA SER A 274 -10.56 17.73 13.84
C SER A 274 -11.73 16.87 13.35
N SER A 275 -11.63 16.25 12.18
CA SER A 275 -12.70 15.43 11.60
C SER A 275 -12.79 14.02 12.20
N SER A 276 -11.86 13.59 13.07
CA SER A 276 -11.88 12.32 13.83
C SER A 276 -11.81 11.01 13.02
N HIS A 277 -11.67 11.09 11.70
CA HIS A 277 -11.65 9.91 10.82
C HIS A 277 -10.26 9.27 10.66
N THR A 278 -9.22 9.92 11.18
CA THR A 278 -7.83 9.45 11.08
C THR A 278 -7.22 9.28 12.47
N VAL A 279 -6.59 8.13 12.72
CA VAL A 279 -5.81 7.85 13.91
C VAL A 279 -4.45 7.32 13.48
N ALA A 280 -3.38 8.00 13.91
CA ALA A 280 -2.02 7.52 13.70
C ALA A 280 -1.21 7.68 14.99
N GLY A 281 -0.41 6.66 15.31
CA GLY A 281 0.55 6.76 16.40
C GLY A 281 0.99 5.42 16.98
N PHE A 282 1.88 5.52 17.96
CA PHE A 282 2.46 4.37 18.64
C PHE A 282 1.60 3.87 19.80
N SER A 283 1.70 2.57 20.07
CA SER A 283 1.06 1.97 21.24
C SER A 283 1.77 2.32 22.55
N LYS A 284 1.01 2.74 23.56
CA LYS A 284 1.50 3.11 24.89
C LYS A 284 1.96 1.93 25.75
N ASP A 285 1.35 0.74 25.55
CA ASP A 285 1.51 -0.40 26.46
C ASP A 285 2.75 -1.28 26.14
N GLY A 286 3.90 -0.67 25.83
CA GLY A 286 5.21 -1.35 25.72
C GLY A 286 5.44 -2.20 24.46
N ARG A 287 4.42 -2.37 23.60
CA ARG A 287 4.57 -3.07 22.31
C ARG A 287 5.03 -2.18 21.16
N GLY A 288 5.23 -0.87 21.37
CA GLY A 288 5.80 0.14 20.47
C GLY A 288 5.41 0.06 18.99
N GLY A 289 4.30 -0.63 18.70
CA GLY A 289 3.79 -0.82 17.37
C GLY A 289 3.18 0.48 16.89
N PHE A 290 3.38 0.76 15.61
CA PHE A 290 2.77 1.88 14.92
C PHE A 290 1.51 1.41 14.22
N CYS A 291 0.44 2.18 14.33
CA CYS A 291 -0.80 1.93 13.62
C CYS A 291 -1.26 3.20 12.91
N PHE A 292 -1.78 3.01 11.71
CA PHE A 292 -2.53 3.99 10.95
C PHE A 292 -3.93 3.45 10.69
N VAL A 293 -4.94 4.21 11.10
CA VAL A 293 -6.36 3.93 10.86
C VAL A 293 -6.96 5.13 10.18
N THR A 294 -7.66 4.91 9.07
CA THR A 294 -8.32 5.98 8.32
C THR A 294 -9.71 5.52 7.90
N GLN A 295 -10.63 6.46 7.82
CA GLN A 295 -11.94 6.29 7.21
C GLN A 295 -12.03 7.22 6.01
N GLN A 296 -12.21 6.62 4.84
CA GLN A 296 -12.28 7.31 3.57
C GLN A 296 -13.71 7.26 3.05
N SER A 297 -14.18 8.36 2.47
CA SER A 297 -15.46 8.44 1.80
C SER A 297 -15.23 8.58 0.30
N PHE A 298 -15.87 7.71 -0.47
CA PHE A 298 -15.88 7.76 -1.93
C PHE A 298 -17.28 8.10 -2.38
N LEU A 299 -17.42 9.24 -3.05
CA LEU A 299 -18.71 9.75 -3.49
C LEU A 299 -19.19 9.00 -4.72
N LYS A 300 -20.52 8.89 -4.85
CA LYS A 300 -21.17 8.46 -6.08
C LYS A 300 -20.69 9.32 -7.27
N ASN A 301 -20.27 8.67 -8.34
CA ASN A 301 -19.93 9.37 -9.59
C ASN A 301 -21.18 10.06 -10.17
N LYS A 302 -21.22 11.39 -10.13
CA LYS A 302 -22.29 12.20 -10.76
C LYS A 302 -22.20 12.24 -12.29
N ALA A 303 -21.09 11.80 -12.88
CA ALA A 303 -20.89 11.82 -14.33
C ALA A 303 -21.92 10.96 -15.09
N THR A 304 -22.41 9.88 -14.46
CA THR A 304 -23.41 8.99 -15.05
C THR A 304 -24.83 9.57 -15.01
N GLU A 305 -25.10 10.57 -14.16
CA GLU A 305 -26.42 11.24 -14.10
C GLU A 305 -26.59 12.29 -15.19
N LEU A 306 -25.52 13.01 -15.56
CA LEU A 306 -25.57 14.00 -16.65
C LEU A 306 -25.76 13.34 -18.02
N ALA A 307 -25.08 12.22 -18.28
CA ALA A 307 -25.26 11.48 -19.53
C ALA A 307 -26.66 10.83 -19.65
N ALA A 308 -27.27 10.42 -18.54
CA ALA A 308 -28.62 9.85 -18.54
C ALA A 308 -29.72 10.91 -18.72
N HIS A 309 -29.45 12.17 -18.35
CA HIS A 309 -30.39 13.28 -18.54
C HIS A 309 -30.41 13.80 -19.99
N ASP A 310 -29.24 13.85 -20.65
CA ASP A 310 -29.15 14.28 -22.07
C ASP A 310 -29.75 13.28 -23.06
N VAL A 311 -29.79 11.99 -22.71
CA VAL A 311 -30.46 10.97 -23.54
C VAL A 311 -31.98 11.03 -23.39
N LYS A 312 -32.50 11.47 -22.25
CA LYS A 312 -33.97 11.61 -22.03
C LYS A 312 -34.56 12.92 -22.57
N LEU A 313 -33.75 13.92 -22.85
CA LEU A 313 -34.21 15.18 -23.46
C LEU A 313 -34.23 15.13 -25.00
N ASN A 314 -33.63 14.10 -25.59
CA ASN A 314 -33.54 13.90 -27.04
C ASN A 314 -34.30 12.65 -27.55
N ALA A 315 -35.19 12.08 -26.74
CA ALA A 315 -36.03 10.93 -27.08
C ALA A 315 -37.52 11.31 -27.08
#